data_AF-A0A496U7X4-F1
#
_entry.id   AF-A0A496U7X4-F1
#
_cell.length_a   1.000
_cell.length_b   1.000
_cell.length_c   1.000
_cell.angle_alpha   90.00
_cell.angle_beta   90.00
_cell.angle_gamma   90.00
#
_symmetry.space_group_name_H-M   'P 1'
#
loop_
_entity.id
_entity.type
_entity.pdbx_description
1 polymer ?
#
loop_
_entity_poly.entity_id
_entity_poly.type
_entity_poly.pdbx_seq_one_letter_code
_entity_poly.pdbx_strand_id
1 'polypeptide(L)' 'MYNTGMAHLHKKKKNGSVYYYLREMQRVNGKPKVIWQKYLGTADTMHKKLLENESTGKPEKVKTFSFGAIFLLNELEKK' A
#
# COMPACT_ATOMS: atom_id res chain seq x y z
N MET A 1 9.20 10.76 -20.42
CA MET A 1 8.11 11.50 -19.74
C MET A 1 6.79 10.87 -20.17
N TYR A 2 5.90 10.30 -19.35
CA TYR A 2 5.89 9.86 -17.96
C TYR A 2 5.40 8.41 -17.99
N ASN A 3 6.15 7.47 -17.42
CA ASN A 3 5.65 6.12 -17.20
C ASN A 3 5.12 6.05 -15.77
N THR A 4 3.91 6.56 -15.57
CA THR A 4 3.16 6.36 -14.34
C THR A 4 2.62 4.93 -14.37
N GLY A 5 3.46 3.98 -13.95
CA GLY A 5 3.03 2.63 -13.61
C GLY A 5 2.11 2.69 -12.39
N MET A 6 0.87 3.17 -12.58
CA MET A 6 -0.09 3.29 -11.49
C MET A 6 -0.73 1.94 -11.25
N ALA A 7 -0.63 1.49 -10.00
CA ALA A 7 -1.37 0.36 -9.52
C ALA A 7 -2.87 0.62 -9.69
N HIS A 8 -3.57 -0.30 -10.34
CA HIS A 8 -5.02 -0.23 -10.51
C HIS A 8 -5.66 -1.59 -10.27
N LEU A 9 -6.94 -1.57 -9.91
CA LEU A 9 -7.72 -2.76 -9.68
C LEU A 9 -8.17 -3.36 -11.03
N HIS A 10 -7.92 -4.64 -11.23
CA HIS A 10 -8.32 -5.39 -12.40
C HIS A 10 -9.29 -6.51 -12.02
N LYS A 11 -10.51 -6.41 -12.56
CA LYS A 11 -11.57 -7.41 -12.40
C LYS A 11 -11.38 -8.54 -13.40
N LYS A 12 -11.39 -9.78 -12.91
CA LYS A 12 -11.31 -11.01 -13.71
C LYS A 12 -12.47 -11.93 -13.36
N LYS A 13 -13.24 -12.36 -14.37
CA LYS A 13 -14.29 -13.38 -14.21
C LYS A 13 -13.71 -14.76 -14.56
N LYS A 14 -13.89 -15.75 -13.68
CA LYS A 14 -13.53 -17.15 -13.94
C LYS A 14 -14.53 -18.06 -13.25
N ASN A 15 -15.09 -19.03 -13.99
CA ASN A 15 -16.05 -20.02 -13.49
C ASN A 15 -17.24 -19.41 -12.72
N GLY A 16 -17.83 -18.32 -13.26
CA GLY A 16 -18.94 -17.60 -12.61
C GLY A 16 -18.53 -16.70 -11.44
N SER A 17 -17.32 -16.85 -10.91
CA SER A 17 -16.80 -16.03 -9.82
C SER A 17 -16.03 -14.80 -10.30
N VAL A 18 -16.15 -13.70 -9.56
CA VAL A 18 -15.43 -12.45 -9.81
C VAL A 18 -14.25 -12.33 -8.86
N TYR A 19 -13.08 -12.10 -9.43
CA TYR A 19 -11.82 -11.95 -8.74
C TYR A 19 -11.16 -10.61 -9.07
N TYR A 20 -10.38 -10.10 -8.13
CA TYR A 20 -9.68 -8.85 -8.26
C TYR A 20 -8.17 -9.04 -8.12
N TYR A 21 -7.45 -8.31 -8.96
CA TYR A 21 -6.00 -8.21 -8.94
C TYR A 21 -5.63 -6.74 -8.79
N LEU A 22 -4.62 -6.42 -7.99
CA LEU A 22 -3.92 -5.14 -8.08
C LEU A 22 -2.79 -5.31 -9.07
N ARG A 23 -2.72 -4.48 -10.11
CA ARG A 23 -1.68 -4.61 -11.12
C ARG A 23 -1.11 -3.28 -11.58
N GLU A 24 0.13 -3.32 -12.02
CA GLU A 24 0.83 -2.20 -12.64
C GLU A 24 1.10 -2.54 -14.11
N MET A 25 0.88 -1.55 -14.96
CA MET A 25 1.10 -1.65 -16.40
C MET A 25 2.12 -0.62 -16.85
N GLN A 26 3.02 -1.04 -17.73
CA GLN A 26 4.05 -0.20 -18.32
C GLN A 26 4.28 -0.62 -19.77
N ARG A 27 4.70 0.33 -20.61
CA ARG A 27 5.15 -0.03 -21.96
C ARG A 27 6.58 -0.56 -21.90
N VAL A 28 6.78 -1.79 -22.34
CA VAL A 28 8.09 -2.42 -22.52
C VAL A 28 8.31 -2.61 -24.01
N ASN A 29 9.36 -2.01 -24.56
CA ASN A 29 9.65 -1.99 -26.00
C ASN A 29 8.45 -1.53 -26.83
N GLY A 30 7.81 -0.45 -26.38
CA GLY A 30 6.67 0.13 -27.08
C GLY A 30 5.38 -0.69 -27.00
N LYS A 31 5.29 -1.78 -26.23
CA LYS A 31 4.07 -2.57 -26.04
C LYS A 31 3.60 -2.54 -24.58
N PRO A 32 2.30 -2.33 -24.29
CA PRO A 32 1.80 -2.39 -22.92
C PRO A 32 1.96 -3.79 -22.34
N LYS A 33 2.60 -3.91 -21.18
CA LYS A 33 2.80 -5.16 -20.44
C LYS A 33 2.45 -4.97 -18.97
N VAL A 34 1.99 -6.06 -18.34
CA VAL A 34 1.85 -6.13 -16.89
C VAL A 34 3.22 -6.40 -16.30
N ILE A 35 3.76 -5.46 -15.53
CA ILE A 35 5.07 -5.60 -14.89
C ILE A 35 4.98 -6.16 -13.47
N TRP A 36 3.84 -5.94 -12.81
CA TRP A 36 3.57 -6.46 -11.48
C TRP A 36 2.07 -6.73 -11.33
N GLN A 37 1.74 -7.81 -10.61
CA GLN A 37 0.37 -8.12 -10.24
C GLN A 37 0.33 -8.89 -8.92
N LYS A 38 -0.70 -8.61 -8.12
CA LYS A 38 -1.02 -9.34 -6.90
C LYS A 38 -2.49 -9.71 -6.89
N TYR A 39 -2.77 -10.98 -6.59
CA TYR A 39 -4.13 -11.47 -6.41
C TYR A 39 -4.70 -10.99 -5.09
N LEU A 40 -5.88 -10.37 -5.12
CA LEU A 40 -6.55 -9.85 -3.92
C LEU A 40 -7.69 -10.74 -3.44
N GLY A 41 -8.29 -11.53 -4.33
CA GLY A 41 -9.44 -12.39 -4.01
C GLY A 41 -10.75 -11.88 -4.59
N THR A 42 -11.87 -12.36 -4.04
CA THR A 42 -13.22 -11.85 -4.34
C THR A 42 -13.50 -10.58 -3.54
N ALA A 43 -14.59 -9.87 -3.88
CA ALA A 43 -15.03 -8.70 -3.12
C ALA A 43 -15.21 -9.02 -1.63
N ASP A 44 -15.85 -10.14 -1.30
CA ASP A 44 -16.10 -10.55 0.10
C ASP A 44 -14.81 -10.79 0.87
N THR A 45 -13.82 -11.44 0.23
CA THR A 45 -12.52 -11.69 0.88
C THR A 45 -11.74 -10.40 1.14
N MET A 46 -11.84 -9.41 0.23
CA MET A 46 -11.22 -8.11 0.44
C MET A 46 -11.93 -7.35 1.57
N HIS A 47 -13.25 -7.37 1.59
CA HIS A 47 -14.05 -6.72 2.63
C HIS A 47 -13.77 -7.29 4.02
N LYS A 48 -13.73 -8.63 4.15
CA LYS A 48 -13.38 -9.29 5.42
C LYS A 48 -12.00 -8.89 5.93
N LYS A 49 -10.98 -8.84 5.05
CA LYS A 49 -9.62 -8.43 5.42
C LYS A 49 -9.56 -6.96 5.86
N LEU A 50 -10.33 -6.09 5.24
CA LEU A 50 -10.42 -4.68 5.63
C LEU A 50 -11.03 -4.55 7.03
N LEU A 51 -12.16 -5.21 7.28
CA LEU A 51 -12.81 -5.23 8.59
C LEU A 51 -11.93 -5.83 9.71
N GLU A 52 -11.16 -6.88 9.41
CA GLU A 52 -10.24 -7.50 10.37
C GLU A 52 -9.10 -6.54 10.76
N ASN A 53 -8.60 -5.75 9.81
CA ASN A 53 -7.60 -4.71 10.09
C ASN A 53 -8.19 -3.49 10.81
N GLU A 54 -9.44 -3.11 10.51
CA GLU A 54 -10.11 -2.01 11.23
C GLU A 54 -10.46 -2.40 12.66
N SER A 55 -10.94 -3.62 12.89
CA SER A 55 -11.36 -4.10 14.21
C SER A 55 -10.21 -4.29 15.19
N THR A 56 -8.97 -4.40 14.72
CA THR A 56 -7.81 -4.51 15.58
C THR A 56 -7.42 -3.19 16.23
N GLY A 57 -7.85 -2.03 15.68
CA GLY A 57 -7.70 -0.69 16.29
C GLY A 57 -6.28 -0.29 16.69
N LYS A 58 -5.29 -1.09 16.32
CA LYS A 58 -3.90 -1.00 16.78
C LYS A 58 -3.07 -0.43 15.63
N PRO A 59 -2.16 0.51 15.91
CA PRO A 59 -1.22 0.97 14.90
C PRO A 59 -0.36 -0.21 14.42
N GLU A 60 -0.27 -0.42 13.11
CA GLU A 60 0.59 -1.46 12.51
C GLU A 60 2.06 -1.27 12.89
N LYS A 61 2.49 -0.01 13.04
CA LYS A 61 3.82 0.38 13.52
C LYS A 61 3.73 1.62 14.40
N VAL A 62 4.42 1.59 15.55
CA VAL A 62 4.63 2.77 16.40
C VAL A 62 6.09 3.19 16.27
N LYS A 63 6.33 4.45 15.90
CA LYS A 63 7.67 5.03 15.89
C LYS A 63 7.77 6.05 17.01
N THR A 64 8.54 5.72 18.03
CA THR A 64 8.81 6.61 19.17
C THR A 64 10.09 7.39 18.92
N PHE A 65 10.07 8.69 19.19
CA PHE A 65 11.24 9.56 19.11
C PHE A 65 11.52 10.17 20.48
N SER A 66 12.79 10.23 20.89
CA SER A 66 13.22 10.92 22.11
C SER A 66 13.77 12.29 21.75
N PHE A 67 13.11 13.35 22.22
CA PHE A 67 13.50 14.74 21.96
C PHE A 67 14.28 15.38 23.12
N GLY A 68 14.51 14.64 24.22
CA GLY A 68 15.16 15.18 25.43
C GLY A 68 16.59 15.67 25.19
N ALA A 69 17.36 14.97 24.36
CA ALA A 69 18.74 15.37 24.04
C ALA A 69 18.80 16.66 23.20
N ILE A 70 17.84 16.85 22.28
CA ILE A 70 17.74 18.07 21.46
C ILE A 70 17.38 19.27 22.35
N PHE A 71 16.44 19.08 23.28
CA PHE A 71 16.07 20.10 24.24
C PHE A 71 17.26 20.53 25.12
N LEU A 72 18.00 19.56 25.67
CA LEU A 72 19.18 19.83 26.50
C LEU A 72 20.25 20.63 25.74
N LEU A 73 20.52 20.26 24.48
CA LEU A 73 21.50 20.95 23.65
C LEU A 73 21.11 22.42 23.41
N ASN A 74 19.83 22.69 23.14
CA ASN A 74 19.30 24.04 22.93
C ASN A 74 19.36 24.90 24.21
N GLU A 75 19.16 24.32 25.40
CA GLU A 75 19.31 25.05 26.66
C GLU A 75 20.77 25.34 27.00
N LEU A 76 21.71 24.47 26.60
CA LEU A 76 23.14 24.73 26.75
C LEU A 76 23.63 25.86 25.81
N GLU A 77 23.07 25.98 24.61
CA GLU A 77 23.44 27.02 23.64
C GLU A 77 22.96 28.42 24.06
N LYS A 78 21.84 28.53 24.78
CA LYS A 78 21.31 29.82 25.27
C LYS A 78 22.08 30.41 26.45
N LYS A 79 23.01 29.66 27.04
CA LYS A 79 23.71 30.01 28.29
C LYS A 79 25.13 30.48 27.99
#